data_AF-A0A2V8Y4U1-F1
#
_entry.id   AF-A0A2V8Y4U1-F1
#
_cell.length_a   1.000
_cell.length_b   1.000
_cell.length_c   1.000
_cell.angle_alpha   90.00
_cell.angle_beta   90.00
_cell.angle_gamma   90.00
#
_symmetry.space_group_name_H-M   'P 1'
#
loop_
_entity.id
_entity.type
_entity.pdbx_description
1 polymer ?
#
loop_
_entity_poly.entity_id
_entity_poly.type
_entity_poly.pdbx_seq_one_letter_code
_entity_poly.pdbx_strand_id
1 'polypeptide(L)'
;MDHLEKLSNKAVEVNNVTLDGDMLQLAAKFLDMDKDDEDSAQVKGFIRKLKGIYVKNFEFDEPNQYSVADVEEIRAQLAAPGWNKIVESRDKRNAENNEIYVMKDASNNIAGVAILVAEPKELSVVNIVGPVDLDKLSSLTGKFGIPGDKKDKDKEKERPKKKASAENSDDKG
;
A
#
# COMPACT_ATOMS: atom_id res chain seq x y z
N MET A 1 -14.08 -5.27 -7.06
CA MET A 1 -13.30 -6.22 -6.23
C MET A 1 -14.23 -6.95 -5.26
N ASP A 2 -15.47 -7.19 -5.68
CA ASP A 2 -16.58 -7.26 -4.71
C ASP A 2 -16.67 -8.64 -4.04
N HIS A 3 -16.06 -9.65 -4.67
CA HIS A 3 -15.87 -10.98 -4.09
C HIS A 3 -15.06 -10.97 -2.80
N LEU A 4 -14.25 -9.93 -2.54
CA LEU A 4 -13.44 -9.80 -1.32
C LEU A 4 -14.23 -9.26 -0.13
N GLU A 5 -15.46 -8.75 -0.31
CA GLU A 5 -16.25 -8.19 0.80
C GLU A 5 -16.58 -9.23 1.89
N LYS A 6 -16.57 -10.52 1.55
CA LYS A 6 -16.70 -11.61 2.53
C LYS A 6 -15.61 -11.59 3.61
N LEU A 7 -14.44 -11.00 3.31
CA LEU A 7 -13.31 -10.91 4.23
C LEU A 7 -13.46 -9.76 5.21
N SER A 8 -14.27 -8.74 4.89
CA SER A 8 -14.49 -7.56 5.74
C SER A 8 -15.00 -7.93 7.14
N ASN A 9 -15.83 -8.99 7.25
CA ASN A 9 -16.38 -9.45 8.53
C ASN A 9 -15.36 -10.17 9.43
N LYS A 10 -14.23 -10.59 8.87
CA LYS A 10 -13.16 -11.32 9.59
C LYS A 10 -11.97 -10.42 9.93
N ALA A 11 -11.81 -9.34 9.18
CA ALA A 11 -10.76 -8.37 9.37
C ALA A 11 -11.05 -7.49 10.59
N VAL A 12 -9.99 -7.16 11.34
CA VAL A 12 -10.05 -6.16 12.42
C VAL A 12 -9.95 -4.75 11.86
N GLU A 13 -9.29 -4.59 10.70
CA GLU A 13 -9.22 -3.33 9.97
C GLU A 13 -9.44 -3.57 8.47
N VAL A 14 -10.21 -2.69 7.84
CA VAL A 14 -10.42 -2.68 6.40
C VAL A 14 -10.16 -1.28 5.88
N ASN A 15 -9.15 -1.15 5.02
CA ASN A 15 -8.92 0.07 4.24
C ASN A 15 -9.42 -0.16 2.82
N ASN A 16 -10.46 0.57 2.42
CA ASN A 16 -11.04 0.51 1.09
C ASN A 16 -10.96 1.88 0.42
N VAL A 17 -10.14 1.99 -0.61
CA VAL A 17 -9.97 3.21 -1.39
C VAL A 17 -10.48 2.95 -2.80
N THR A 18 -11.41 3.79 -3.25
CA THR A 18 -11.94 3.78 -4.60
C THR A 18 -11.87 5.20 -5.13
N LEU A 19 -10.92 5.43 -6.04
CA LEU A 19 -10.72 6.72 -6.71
C LEU A 19 -10.89 6.48 -8.20
N ASP A 20 -12.09 6.77 -8.73
CA ASP A 20 -12.34 6.81 -10.16
C ASP A 20 -11.80 8.11 -10.79
N GLY A 21 -11.92 8.25 -12.12
CA GLY A 21 -11.38 9.42 -12.84
C GLY A 21 -11.85 10.77 -12.30
N ASP A 22 -13.08 10.88 -11.81
CA ASP A 22 -13.62 12.12 -11.27
C ASP A 22 -13.10 12.38 -9.85
N MET A 23 -13.03 11.33 -9.01
CA MET A 23 -12.43 11.43 -7.67
C MET A 23 -10.93 11.66 -7.71
N LEU A 24 -10.21 11.12 -8.70
CA LEU A 24 -8.78 11.39 -8.92
C LEU A 24 -8.55 12.85 -9.30
N GLN A 25 -9.42 13.43 -10.12
CA GLN A 25 -9.35 14.87 -10.43
C GLN A 25 -9.60 15.73 -9.20
N LEU A 26 -10.54 15.34 -8.33
CA LEU A 26 -10.78 16.02 -7.07
C LEU A 26 -9.58 15.89 -6.12
N ALA A 27 -9.05 14.68 -5.96
CA ALA A 27 -7.88 14.41 -5.14
C ALA A 27 -6.64 15.20 -5.60
N ALA A 28 -6.42 15.30 -6.92
CA ALA A 28 -5.34 16.10 -7.48
C ALA A 28 -5.45 17.60 -7.10
N LYS A 29 -6.66 18.14 -6.99
CA LYS A 29 -6.92 19.53 -6.55
C LYS A 29 -6.70 19.70 -5.04
N PHE A 30 -6.99 18.69 -4.22
CA PHE A 30 -6.68 18.76 -2.79
C PHE A 30 -5.17 18.73 -2.53
N LEU A 31 -4.42 17.94 -3.30
CA LEU A 31 -2.95 17.97 -3.31
C LEU A 31 -2.37 19.31 -3.84
N ASP A 32 -3.18 20.19 -4.44
CA ASP A 32 -2.77 21.56 -4.83
C ASP A 32 -2.73 22.55 -3.65
N MET A 33 -3.24 22.19 -2.47
CA MET A 33 -3.25 23.08 -1.31
C MET A 33 -1.86 23.19 -0.65
N ASP A 34 -0.98 22.21 -0.86
CA ASP A 34 0.42 22.21 -0.42
C ASP A 34 1.32 22.68 -1.57
N LYS A 35 1.48 24.00 -1.71
CA LYS A 35 2.02 24.66 -2.92
C LYS A 35 3.54 24.71 -3.06
N ASP A 36 4.29 24.21 -2.08
CA ASP A 36 5.74 24.46 -1.99
C ASP A 36 6.62 23.25 -2.38
N ASP A 37 6.06 22.25 -3.08
CA ASP A 37 6.80 21.04 -3.47
C ASP A 37 6.76 20.82 -5.01
N GLU A 38 7.93 20.89 -5.66
CA GLU A 38 8.08 20.62 -7.10
C GLU A 38 7.68 19.19 -7.48
N ASP A 39 7.79 18.23 -6.54
CA ASP A 39 7.35 16.84 -6.75
C ASP A 39 5.82 16.75 -6.86
N SER A 40 5.09 17.72 -6.29
CA SER A 40 3.62 17.75 -6.36
C SER A 40 3.10 17.87 -7.79
N ALA A 41 3.79 18.63 -8.66
CA ALA A 41 3.35 18.87 -10.03
C ALA A 41 3.43 17.61 -10.90
N GLN A 42 4.50 16.82 -10.72
CA GLN A 42 4.69 15.57 -11.45
C GLN A 42 3.68 14.50 -11.02
N VAL A 43 3.45 14.38 -9.71
CA VAL A 43 2.43 13.50 -9.14
C VAL A 43 1.04 13.85 -9.67
N LYS A 44 0.69 15.14 -9.72
CA LYS A 44 -0.59 15.61 -10.26
C LYS A 44 -0.74 15.26 -11.74
N GLY A 45 0.29 15.52 -12.54
CA GLY A 45 0.29 15.19 -13.97
C GLY A 45 0.14 13.69 -14.22
N PHE A 46 0.67 12.85 -13.33
CA PHE A 46 0.50 11.41 -13.37
C PHE A 46 -0.93 11.00 -12.98
N ILE A 47 -1.41 11.42 -11.81
CA ILE A 47 -2.76 11.10 -11.29
C ILE A 47 -3.85 11.47 -12.28
N ARG A 48 -3.75 12.65 -12.94
CA ARG A 48 -4.74 13.12 -13.92
C ARG A 48 -4.87 12.23 -15.16
N LYS A 49 -3.87 11.40 -15.46
CA LYS A 49 -3.91 10.48 -16.60
C LYS A 49 -4.48 9.11 -16.22
N LEU A 50 -4.53 8.79 -14.93
CA LEU A 50 -5.08 7.53 -14.44
C LEU A 50 -6.60 7.53 -14.60
N LYS A 51 -7.14 6.36 -14.91
CA LYS A 51 -8.59 6.10 -14.99
C LYS A 51 -9.16 5.69 -13.64
N GLY A 52 -8.35 5.07 -12.79
CA GLY A 52 -8.76 4.72 -11.43
C GLY A 52 -7.63 4.15 -10.58
N ILE A 53 -7.75 4.33 -9.27
CA ILE A 53 -6.94 3.65 -8.24
C ILE A 53 -7.91 2.97 -7.28
N TYR A 54 -7.71 1.67 -7.08
CA TYR A 54 -8.51 0.84 -6.18
C TYR A 54 -7.57 0.14 -5.21
N VAL A 55 -7.81 0.30 -3.92
CA VAL A 55 -7.04 -0.38 -2.86
C VAL A 55 -8.01 -1.07 -1.93
N LYS A 56 -7.74 -2.34 -1.65
CA LYS A 56 -8.41 -3.09 -0.59
C LYS A 56 -7.34 -3.74 0.27
N ASN A 57 -7.21 -3.26 1.50
CA ASN A 57 -6.35 -3.88 2.50
C ASN A 57 -7.22 -4.42 3.64
N PHE A 58 -6.90 -5.64 4.07
CA PHE A 58 -7.51 -6.32 5.20
C PHE A 58 -6.42 -6.66 6.20
N GLU A 59 -6.55 -6.17 7.43
CA GLU A 59 -5.74 -6.62 8.56
C GLU A 59 -6.56 -7.57 9.43
N PHE A 60 -5.96 -8.68 9.84
CA PHE A 60 -6.58 -9.77 10.56
C PHE A 60 -5.96 -9.90 11.96
N ASP A 61 -6.77 -10.27 12.95
CA ASP A 61 -6.30 -10.46 14.32
C ASP A 61 -5.36 -11.67 14.41
N GLU A 62 -5.65 -12.72 13.63
CA GLU A 62 -4.92 -13.99 13.65
C GLU A 62 -4.64 -14.56 12.26
N PRO A 63 -3.63 -15.42 12.11
CA PRO A 63 -3.34 -16.05 10.82
C PRO A 63 -4.47 -16.94 10.34
N ASN A 64 -4.55 -17.15 9.02
CA ASN A 64 -5.53 -18.03 8.36
C ASN A 64 -6.99 -17.54 8.45
N GLN A 65 -7.23 -16.27 8.81
CA GLN A 65 -8.58 -15.69 8.76
C GLN A 65 -9.05 -15.44 7.32
N TYR A 66 -8.13 -15.27 6.37
CA TYR A 66 -8.36 -15.52 4.95
C TYR A 66 -7.69 -16.82 4.52
N SER A 67 -8.22 -17.44 3.47
CA SER A 67 -7.74 -18.73 2.96
C SER A 67 -6.89 -18.57 1.70
N VAL A 68 -6.13 -19.62 1.37
CA VAL A 68 -5.43 -19.69 0.07
C VAL A 68 -6.41 -19.55 -1.10
N ALA A 69 -7.62 -20.11 -0.98
CA ALA A 69 -8.64 -20.00 -2.03
C ALA A 69 -9.07 -18.54 -2.27
N ASP A 70 -9.16 -17.72 -1.22
CA ASP A 70 -9.46 -16.29 -1.36
C ASP A 70 -8.37 -15.57 -2.18
N VAL A 71 -7.10 -15.98 -2.03
CA VAL A 71 -6.00 -15.45 -2.83
C VAL A 71 -6.02 -15.96 -4.27
N GLU A 72 -6.34 -17.24 -4.48
CA GLU A 72 -6.46 -17.84 -5.82
C GLU A 72 -7.59 -17.20 -6.64
N GLU A 73 -8.69 -16.79 -6.02
CA GLU A 73 -9.76 -16.03 -6.69
C GLU A 73 -9.25 -14.71 -7.27
N ILE A 74 -8.33 -14.02 -6.58
CA ILE A 74 -7.69 -12.81 -7.07
C ILE A 74 -6.73 -13.16 -8.22
N ARG A 75 -5.89 -14.19 -8.04
CA ARG A 75 -4.94 -14.65 -9.08
C ARG A 75 -5.65 -15.05 -10.36
N ALA A 76 -6.83 -15.67 -10.27
CA ALA A 76 -7.63 -16.05 -11.44
C ALA A 76 -8.04 -14.83 -12.28
N GLN A 77 -8.36 -13.69 -11.65
CA GLN A 77 -8.62 -12.43 -12.37
C GLN A 77 -7.35 -11.87 -13.03
N LEU A 78 -6.21 -11.99 -12.35
CA LEU A 78 -4.90 -11.55 -12.85
C LEU A 78 -4.29 -12.52 -13.90
N ALA A 79 -4.93 -13.66 -14.15
CA ALA A 79 -4.62 -14.57 -15.24
C ALA A 79 -5.39 -14.24 -16.54
N ALA A 80 -6.30 -13.26 -16.51
CA ALA A 80 -7.02 -12.82 -17.70
C ALA A 80 -6.05 -12.25 -18.77
N PRO A 81 -6.39 -12.34 -20.07
CA PRO A 81 -5.53 -11.85 -21.15
C PRO A 81 -5.09 -10.39 -20.96
N GLY A 82 -3.81 -10.12 -21.22
CA GLY A 82 -3.19 -8.79 -21.12
C GLY A 82 -2.39 -8.57 -19.84
N TRP A 83 -2.68 -9.32 -18.76
CA TRP A 83 -1.88 -9.31 -17.54
C TRP A 83 -0.61 -10.15 -17.67
N ASN A 84 0.47 -9.64 -17.10
CA ASN A 84 1.74 -10.34 -16.99
C ASN A 84 2.27 -10.17 -15.56
N LYS A 85 2.60 -11.28 -14.89
CA LYS A 85 3.31 -11.23 -13.62
C LYS A 85 4.77 -10.86 -13.90
N ILE A 86 5.25 -9.79 -13.29
CA ILE A 86 6.63 -9.30 -13.47
C ILE A 86 7.48 -9.46 -12.21
N VAL A 87 6.85 -9.55 -11.04
CA VAL A 87 7.52 -9.79 -9.76
C VAL A 87 6.75 -10.85 -9.00
N GLU A 88 7.48 -11.80 -8.42
CA GLU A 88 7.01 -12.71 -7.40
C GLU A 88 8.10 -12.84 -6.34
N SER A 89 7.77 -12.50 -5.11
CA SER A 89 8.62 -12.70 -3.94
C SER A 89 7.87 -13.58 -2.95
N ARG A 90 8.46 -14.72 -2.59
CA ARG A 90 7.85 -15.71 -1.72
C ARG A 90 8.76 -16.04 -0.55
N ASP A 91 8.36 -15.67 0.66
CA ASP A 91 9.00 -16.09 1.90
C ASP A 91 8.19 -17.22 2.55
N LYS A 92 8.70 -18.45 2.42
CA LYS A 92 8.06 -19.63 3.01
C LYS A 92 8.16 -19.69 4.54
N ARG A 93 9.16 -19.02 5.14
CA ARG A 93 9.37 -19.04 6.59
C ARG A 93 8.33 -18.18 7.30
N ASN A 94 8.03 -17.03 6.71
CA ASN A 94 7.05 -16.08 7.25
C ASN A 94 5.66 -16.23 6.61
N ALA A 95 5.53 -17.12 5.62
CA ALA A 95 4.30 -17.32 4.84
C ALA A 95 3.82 -16.03 4.14
N GLU A 96 4.76 -15.29 3.57
CA GLU A 96 4.53 -14.06 2.81
C GLU A 96 4.65 -14.34 1.30
N ASN A 97 3.76 -13.73 0.52
CA ASN A 97 3.82 -13.76 -0.93
C ASN A 97 3.38 -12.41 -1.52
N ASN A 98 4.32 -11.77 -2.22
CA ASN A 98 4.15 -10.47 -2.84
C ASN A 98 4.30 -10.61 -4.35
N GLU A 99 3.31 -10.12 -5.08
CA GLU A 99 3.20 -10.29 -6.53
C GLU A 99 2.86 -8.95 -7.19
N ILE A 100 3.54 -8.64 -8.29
CA ILE A 100 3.25 -7.45 -9.10
C ILE A 100 2.94 -7.89 -10.53
N TYR A 101 1.84 -7.37 -11.05
CA TYR A 101 1.33 -7.62 -12.38
C TYR A 101 1.22 -6.32 -13.15
N VAL A 102 1.48 -6.39 -14.46
CA VAL A 102 1.27 -5.28 -15.40
C VAL A 102 0.32 -5.70 -16.49
N MET A 103 -0.64 -4.85 -16.81
CA MET A 103 -1.48 -4.99 -17.98
C MET A 103 -0.91 -4.14 -19.10
N LYS A 104 -0.79 -4.71 -20.30
CA LYS A 104 -0.38 -3.96 -21.50
C LYS A 104 -1.55 -3.77 -22.47
N ASP A 105 -1.61 -2.63 -23.13
CA ASP A 105 -2.54 -2.39 -24.22
C ASP A 105 -2.03 -2.97 -25.56
N ALA A 106 -2.83 -2.83 -26.62
CA ALA A 106 -2.49 -3.30 -27.97
C ALA A 106 -1.24 -2.61 -28.56
N SER A 107 -0.84 -1.46 -28.01
CA SER A 107 0.37 -0.71 -28.40
C SER A 107 1.57 -1.04 -27.51
N ASN A 108 1.47 -2.06 -26.65
CA ASN A 108 2.50 -2.51 -25.72
C ASN A 108 2.86 -1.47 -24.64
N ASN A 109 2.00 -0.48 -24.40
CA ASN A 109 2.13 0.45 -23.27
C ASN A 109 1.50 -0.16 -22.02
N ILE A 110 1.97 0.23 -20.84
CA ILE A 110 1.38 -0.22 -19.56
C ILE A 110 0.05 0.52 -19.35
N ALA A 111 -1.04 -0.25 -19.36
CA ALA A 111 -2.41 0.21 -19.20
C ALA A 111 -3.00 -0.07 -17.80
N GLY A 112 -2.23 -0.77 -16.95
CA GLY A 112 -2.57 -0.96 -15.55
C GLY A 112 -1.49 -1.71 -14.79
N VAL A 113 -1.55 -1.59 -13.46
CA VAL A 113 -0.69 -2.30 -12.51
C VAL A 113 -1.56 -2.89 -11.42
N ALA A 114 -1.31 -4.14 -11.06
CA ALA A 114 -1.91 -4.76 -9.88
C ALA A 114 -0.82 -5.26 -8.93
N ILE A 115 -1.02 -5.06 -7.64
CA ILE A 115 -0.15 -5.53 -6.57
C ILE A 115 -1.00 -6.39 -5.65
N LEU A 116 -0.50 -7.59 -5.36
CA LEU A 116 -1.09 -8.54 -4.42
C LEU A 116 -0.05 -8.85 -3.35
N VAL A 117 -0.37 -8.50 -2.11
CA VAL A 117 0.43 -8.80 -0.92
C VAL A 117 -0.40 -9.72 -0.05
N ALA A 118 0.10 -10.92 0.19
CA ALA A 118 -0.55 -11.94 1.02
C ALA A 118 0.42 -12.37 2.13
N GLU A 119 0.16 -11.90 3.34
CA GLU A 119 0.92 -12.18 4.56
C GLU A 119 0.00 -12.83 5.60
N PRO A 120 0.50 -13.54 6.63
CA PRO A 120 -0.34 -14.30 7.55
C PRO A 120 -1.55 -13.54 8.11
N LYS A 121 -1.37 -12.26 8.42
CA LYS A 121 -2.38 -11.37 9.01
C LYS A 121 -2.76 -10.18 8.11
N GLU A 122 -2.28 -10.12 6.87
CA GLU A 122 -2.56 -9.01 5.96
C GLU A 122 -2.85 -9.52 4.55
N LEU A 123 -3.94 -9.05 3.95
CA LEU A 123 -4.23 -9.25 2.53
C LEU A 123 -4.48 -7.90 1.87
N SER A 124 -3.57 -7.51 0.99
CA SER A 124 -3.56 -6.22 0.31
C SER A 124 -3.66 -6.42 -1.20
N VAL A 125 -4.64 -5.76 -1.82
CA VAL A 125 -4.83 -5.72 -3.27
C VAL A 125 -4.88 -4.27 -3.72
N VAL A 126 -3.95 -3.90 -4.61
CA VAL A 126 -3.93 -2.60 -5.27
C VAL A 126 -4.16 -2.84 -6.77
N ASN A 127 -5.04 -2.06 -7.38
CA ASN A 127 -5.25 -2.03 -8.83
C ASN A 127 -5.26 -0.58 -9.32
N ILE A 128 -4.32 -0.27 -10.20
CA ILE A 128 -4.17 1.03 -10.84
C ILE A 128 -4.51 0.86 -12.31
N VAL A 129 -5.46 1.64 -12.80
CA VAL A 129 -5.99 1.54 -14.16
C VAL A 129 -5.69 2.83 -14.91
N GLY A 130 -5.16 2.70 -16.13
CA GLY A 130 -4.77 3.83 -16.97
C GLY A 130 -3.32 3.73 -17.44
N PRO A 131 -2.85 4.69 -18.25
CA PRO A 131 -1.44 4.77 -18.64
C PRO A 131 -0.56 4.91 -17.39
N VAL A 132 0.16 3.84 -17.05
CA VAL A 132 1.07 3.83 -15.89
C VAL A 132 2.50 4.04 -16.34
N ASP A 133 3.16 5.02 -15.71
CA ASP A 133 4.59 5.24 -15.80
C ASP A 133 5.23 4.63 -14.55
N LEU A 134 5.98 3.52 -14.71
CA LEU A 134 6.55 2.79 -13.57
C LEU A 134 7.56 3.62 -12.79
N ASP A 135 8.29 4.52 -13.46
CA ASP A 135 9.27 5.39 -12.81
C ASP A 135 8.58 6.39 -11.87
N LYS A 136 7.33 6.73 -12.17
CA LYS A 136 6.51 7.65 -11.36
C LYS A 136 5.64 6.95 -10.34
N LEU A 137 5.54 5.62 -10.38
CA LEU A 137 4.69 4.86 -9.46
C LEU A 137 5.13 5.03 -8.00
N SER A 138 6.44 5.14 -7.76
CA SER A 138 7.05 5.40 -6.45
C SER A 138 6.50 6.68 -5.77
N SER A 139 6.03 7.65 -6.56
CA SER A 139 5.48 8.91 -6.06
C SER A 139 4.06 8.80 -5.46
N LEU A 140 3.39 7.65 -5.70
CA LEU A 140 2.09 7.30 -5.12
C LEU A 140 2.24 6.46 -3.84
N THR A 141 3.42 5.89 -3.60
CA THR A 141 3.73 5.12 -2.39
C THR A 141 3.47 5.97 -1.14
N GLY A 142 2.76 5.42 -0.15
CA GLY A 142 2.37 6.15 1.07
C GLY A 142 1.21 7.14 0.88
N LYS A 143 0.66 7.29 -0.34
CA LYS A 143 -0.54 8.08 -0.63
C LYS A 143 -1.72 7.14 -0.91
N PHE A 144 -2.93 7.57 -0.59
CA PHE A 144 -4.17 6.85 -0.94
C PHE A 144 -4.23 5.38 -0.46
N GLY A 145 -3.61 5.07 0.68
CA GLY A 145 -3.58 3.71 1.23
C GLY A 145 -2.67 2.73 0.48
N ILE A 146 -1.88 3.21 -0.49
CA ILE A 146 -0.85 2.40 -1.15
C ILE A 146 0.27 2.12 -0.12
N PRO A 147 0.59 0.85 0.17
CA PRO A 147 1.62 0.50 1.14
C PRO A 147 2.95 1.21 0.83
N GLY A 148 3.55 1.80 1.87
CA GLY A 148 4.88 2.39 1.81
C GLY A 148 5.95 1.48 2.38
N ASP A 149 7.23 1.79 2.11
CA ASP A 149 8.35 1.12 2.77
C ASP A 149 8.27 1.38 4.28
N LYS A 150 7.73 0.41 5.03
CA LYS A 150 7.79 0.40 6.50
C LYS A 150 9.21 0.03 6.96
N LYS A 151 10.16 0.96 6.80
CA LYS A 151 11.35 1.02 7.66
C LYS A 151 11.13 2.23 8.57
N ASP A 152 11.24 2.03 9.89
CA ASP A 152 11.12 3.05 10.95
C ASP A 152 9.75 3.21 11.65
N LYS A 153 9.19 2.11 12.20
CA LYS A 153 8.20 2.20 13.30
C LYS A 153 8.62 1.52 14.62
N ASP A 154 9.91 1.28 14.84
CA ASP A 154 10.44 0.72 16.10
C ASP A 154 11.34 1.69 16.90
N LYS A 155 11.22 3.01 16.69
CA LYS A 155 11.97 3.99 17.49
C LYS A 155 11.11 5.05 18.15
N GLU A 156 10.17 4.63 19.00
CA GLU A 156 9.86 5.44 20.18
C GLU A 156 9.25 4.59 21.31
N LYS A 157 10.06 4.29 22.35
CA LYS A 157 9.67 4.28 23.78
C LYS A 157 10.81 3.75 24.68
N GLU A 158 11.90 4.52 24.78
CA GLU A 158 12.67 4.56 26.04
C GLU A 158 12.92 6.02 26.42
N ARG A 159 12.00 6.57 27.23
CA ARG A 159 12.30 7.76 28.03
C ARG A 159 13.16 7.33 29.22
N PRO A 160 14.34 7.93 29.47
CA PRO A 160 15.08 7.62 30.69
C PRO A 160 14.32 8.15 31.90
N LYS A 161 14.05 7.28 32.88
CA LYS A 161 13.60 7.68 34.22
C LYS A 161 14.72 8.49 34.87
N LYS A 162 14.57 9.81 34.99
CA LYS A 162 15.34 10.62 35.93
C LYS A 162 15.02 10.13 37.36
N LYS A 163 15.95 9.41 37.98
CA LYS A 163 15.99 9.27 39.45
C LYS A 163 16.58 10.55 40.03
N ALA A 164 15.80 11.23 40.85
CA ALA A 164 16.30 12.20 41.81
C ALA A 164 16.55 11.48 43.14
N SER A 165 17.74 11.65 43.71
CA SER A 165 17.97 11.73 45.16
C SER A 165 19.42 12.11 45.41
N ALA A 166 19.59 13.22 46.12
CA ALA A 166 20.84 13.81 46.57
C ALA A 166 21.48 13.00 47.70
N GLU A 167 22.80 13.12 47.89
CA GLU A 167 23.39 13.11 49.22
C GLU A 167 24.72 13.88 49.26
N ASN A 168 24.84 14.72 50.29
CA ASN A 168 25.92 15.64 50.60
C ASN A 168 27.26 14.93 50.88
N SER A 169 28.36 15.63 50.62
CA SER A 169 29.50 15.62 51.54
C SER A 169 30.23 16.96 51.48
N ASP A 170 30.08 17.70 52.57
CA ASP A 170 30.94 18.81 52.96
C ASP A 170 32.40 18.34 53.03
N ASP A 171 33.32 19.08 52.40
CA ASP A 171 34.73 19.06 52.79
C ASP A 171 35.36 20.44 52.60
N LYS A 172 35.48 21.16 53.71
CA LYS A 172 36.41 22.27 53.90
C LYS A 172 37.05 22.07 55.28
N GLY A 173 38.26 21.52 55.27
CA GLY A 173 39.24 21.56 56.34
C GLY A 173 40.59 21.91 55.74
#